data_AF-A0A7S1ZSZ2-F1
#
_entry.id   AF-A0A7S1ZSZ2-F1
#
_cell.length_a   1.000
_cell.length_b   1.000
_cell.length_c   1.000
_cell.angle_alpha   90.00
_cell.angle_beta   90.00
_cell.angle_gamma   90.00
#
_symmetry.space_group_name_H-M   'P 1'
#
loop_
_entity.id
_entity.type
_entity.pdbx_description
1 polymer ?
#
loop_
_entity_poly.entity_id
_entity_poly.type
_entity_poly.pdbx_seq_one_letter_code
_entity_poly.pdbx_strand_id
1 'polypeptide(L)'
;ELSIDHPYKFLVEQIKALTQKRQLAYTKAKDSENLSSVVLAKRMNQELLQSAINFANDSMHTSLCLQFPARTVGATCVYLAGRSCGIHLTGGVMWADVLGVDACDLTSASMQIVELIADKKGCDIDGMSTAIKADLENMKESNNGDGTCGGKHGVITSGAFIPEAKRPRHQ
;
A
#
# COMPACT_ATOMS: atom_id res chain seq x y z
N GLU A 1 26.14 1.16 15.66
CA GLU A 1 25.84 1.33 14.21
C GLU A 1 24.40 1.81 14.07
N LEU A 2 24.14 2.94 13.39
CA LEU A 2 22.78 3.44 13.13
C LEU A 2 22.30 2.99 11.73
N SER A 3 22.17 1.69 11.50
CA SER A 3 21.52 1.20 10.28
C SER A 3 20.00 1.20 10.52
N ILE A 4 19.28 2.11 9.88
CA ILE A 4 17.82 2.14 9.89
C ILE A 4 17.35 1.46 8.61
N ASP A 5 16.65 0.33 8.74
CA ASP A 5 16.04 -0.35 7.61
C ASP A 5 14.95 0.51 6.97
N HIS A 6 15.13 0.84 5.69
CA HIS A 6 14.19 1.67 4.96
C HIS A 6 13.13 0.82 4.24
N PRO A 7 11.83 1.18 4.28
CA PRO A 7 10.76 0.46 3.59
C PRO A 7 11.00 0.21 2.08
N TYR A 8 11.85 1.00 1.41
CA TYR A 8 12.22 0.80 0.01
C TYR A 8 12.90 -0.55 -0.25
N LYS A 9 13.72 -1.03 0.69
CA LYS A 9 14.41 -2.33 0.55
C LYS A 9 13.41 -3.47 0.44
N PHE A 10 12.44 -3.49 1.35
CA PHE A 10 11.39 -4.50 1.39
C PHE A 10 10.40 -4.36 0.22
N LEU A 11 10.08 -3.13 -0.17
CA LEU A 11 9.19 -2.84 -1.28
C LEU A 11 9.70 -3.47 -2.60
N VAL A 12 10.98 -3.28 -2.93
CA VAL A 12 11.56 -3.82 -4.16
C VAL A 12 11.62 -5.35 -4.13
N GLU A 13 11.93 -5.95 -2.98
CA GLU A 13 11.93 -7.40 -2.81
C GLU A 13 10.53 -8.00 -3.03
N GLN A 14 9.50 -7.39 -2.44
CA GLN A 14 8.12 -7.85 -2.56
C GLN A 14 7.60 -7.75 -4.00
N ILE A 15 7.85 -6.63 -4.68
CA ILE A 15 7.41 -6.48 -6.08
C ILE A 15 8.10 -7.48 -7.01
N LYS A 16 9.39 -7.74 -6.80
CA LYS A 16 10.10 -8.80 -7.53
C LYS A 16 9.50 -10.17 -7.28
N ALA A 17 9.20 -10.51 -6.02
CA ALA A 17 8.59 -11.78 -5.65
C ALA A 17 7.21 -11.98 -6.30
N LEU A 18 6.36 -10.95 -6.29
CA LEU A 18 5.05 -10.96 -6.92
C LEU A 18 5.13 -11.17 -8.44
N THR A 19 6.10 -10.52 -9.09
CA THR A 19 6.33 -10.63 -10.53
C THR A 19 6.81 -12.04 -10.92
N GLN A 20 7.74 -12.61 -10.15
CA GLN A 20 8.30 -13.94 -10.42
C GLN A 20 7.27 -15.05 -10.21
N LYS A 21 6.41 -14.94 -9.21
CA LYS A 21 5.37 -15.93 -8.91
C LYS A 21 4.20 -15.91 -9.90
N ARG A 22 4.11 -14.90 -10.80
CA ARG A 22 3.00 -14.71 -11.76
C ARG A 22 1.60 -14.75 -11.12
N GLN A 23 1.49 -14.32 -9.87
CA GLN A 23 0.24 -14.35 -9.10
C GLN A 23 -0.65 -13.11 -9.31
N LEU A 24 -0.33 -12.27 -10.30
CA LEU A 24 -1.00 -10.99 -10.53
C LEU A 24 -1.85 -11.07 -11.80
N ALA A 25 -3.14 -10.78 -11.67
CA ALA A 25 -4.04 -10.46 -12.78
C ALA A 25 -4.30 -8.95 -12.78
N TYR A 26 -4.23 -8.36 -13.97
CA TYR A 26 -4.41 -6.92 -14.14
C TYR A 26 -5.71 -6.66 -14.90
N THR A 27 -6.57 -5.80 -14.34
CA THR A 27 -7.87 -5.47 -14.95
C THR A 27 -7.84 -4.21 -15.82
N LYS A 28 -6.75 -3.43 -15.77
CA LYS A 28 -6.54 -2.23 -16.59
C LYS A 28 -6.18 -2.61 -18.03
N ALA A 29 -7.17 -3.07 -18.77
CA ALA A 29 -7.05 -3.61 -20.14
C ALA A 29 -7.37 -2.61 -21.26
N LYS A 30 -7.53 -1.31 -20.96
CA LYS A 30 -8.13 -0.36 -21.91
C LYS A 30 -7.17 0.29 -22.93
N ASP A 31 -5.85 0.13 -22.80
CA ASP A 31 -4.88 0.85 -23.66
C ASP A 31 -4.08 -0.06 -24.62
N SER A 32 -4.37 -1.36 -24.70
CA SER A 32 -3.44 -2.33 -25.32
C SER A 32 -4.07 -3.25 -26.36
N GLU A 33 -4.39 -2.71 -27.53
CA GLU A 33 -4.73 -3.55 -28.69
C GLU A 33 -3.49 -4.03 -29.48
N ASN A 34 -2.25 -3.64 -29.14
CA ASN A 34 -1.08 -3.97 -29.99
C ASN A 34 0.27 -4.23 -29.27
N LEU A 35 0.31 -4.39 -27.94
CA LEU A 35 1.59 -4.57 -27.22
C LEU A 35 1.87 -6.04 -26.87
N SER A 36 3.09 -6.51 -27.09
CA SER A 36 3.47 -7.88 -26.72
C SER A 36 3.31 -8.10 -25.20
N SER A 37 2.88 -9.30 -24.81
CA SER A 37 2.60 -9.67 -23.41
C SER A 37 3.76 -9.36 -22.45
N VAL A 38 5.00 -9.46 -22.93
CA VAL A 38 6.21 -9.16 -22.17
C VAL A 38 6.37 -7.67 -21.91
N VAL A 39 6.09 -6.82 -22.91
CA VAL A 39 6.20 -5.37 -22.77
C VAL A 39 5.07 -4.83 -21.89
N LEU A 40 3.86 -5.40 -21.99
CA LEU A 40 2.74 -5.08 -21.11
C LEU A 40 3.10 -5.37 -19.65
N ALA A 41 3.59 -6.58 -19.35
CA ALA A 41 4.02 -6.96 -18.00
C ALA A 41 5.11 -6.01 -17.47
N LYS A 42 6.07 -5.59 -18.30
CA LYS A 42 7.10 -4.63 -17.89
C LYS A 42 6.53 -3.26 -17.54
N ARG A 43 5.62 -2.72 -18.34
CA ARG A 43 4.94 -1.44 -18.04
C ARG A 43 4.15 -1.52 -16.74
N MET A 44 3.41 -2.61 -16.56
CA MET A 44 2.63 -2.86 -15.36
C MET A 44 3.49 -2.94 -14.10
N ASN A 45 4.64 -3.59 -14.17
CA ASN A 45 5.61 -3.63 -13.07
C ASN A 45 6.18 -2.25 -12.75
N GLN A 46 6.43 -1.43 -13.78
CA GLN A 46 6.89 -0.05 -13.58
C GLN A 46 5.80 0.83 -12.94
N GLU A 47 4.56 0.72 -13.39
CA GLU A 47 3.42 1.43 -12.77
C GLU A 47 3.22 1.02 -11.31
N LEU A 48 3.27 -0.29 -11.03
CA LEU A 48 3.17 -0.83 -9.66
C LEU A 48 4.30 -0.29 -8.78
N LEU A 49 5.55 -0.36 -9.25
CA LEU A 49 6.71 0.13 -8.52
C LEU A 49 6.61 1.64 -8.25
N GLN A 50 6.25 2.42 -9.25
CA GLN A 50 6.12 3.86 -9.11
C GLN A 50 5.01 4.23 -8.13
N SER A 51 3.87 3.54 -8.20
CA SER A 51 2.75 3.74 -7.27
C SER A 51 3.15 3.37 -5.84
N ALA A 52 3.82 2.23 -5.65
CA ALA A 52 4.29 1.79 -4.34
C ALA A 52 5.31 2.77 -3.72
N ILE A 53 6.22 3.33 -4.54
CA ILE A 53 7.17 4.36 -4.08
C ILE A 53 6.42 5.62 -3.64
N ASN A 54 5.38 6.02 -4.36
CA ASN A 54 4.56 7.18 -3.98
C ASN A 54 3.88 6.94 -2.62
N PHE A 55 3.28 5.76 -2.42
CA PHE A 55 2.71 5.38 -1.12
C PHE A 55 3.76 5.30 -0.01
N ALA A 56 4.96 4.82 -0.30
CA ALA A 56 6.05 4.79 0.66
C ALA A 56 6.46 6.21 1.09
N ASN A 57 6.52 7.16 0.15
CA ASN A 57 6.73 8.57 0.46
C ASN A 57 5.63 9.15 1.34
N ASP A 58 4.37 8.90 0.98
CA ASP A 58 3.22 9.38 1.77
C ASP A 58 3.21 8.75 3.18
N SER A 59 3.63 7.48 3.32
CA SER A 59 3.72 6.80 4.61
C SER A 59 4.73 7.44 5.56
N MET A 60 5.81 8.06 5.06
CA MET A 60 6.79 8.76 5.90
C MET A 60 6.24 10.05 6.53
N HIS A 61 5.14 10.59 5.98
CA HIS A 61 4.42 11.72 6.56
C HIS A 61 3.42 11.31 7.64
N THR A 62 3.36 10.02 7.99
CA THR A 62 2.54 9.48 9.08
C THR A 62 3.39 9.04 10.28
N SER A 63 2.76 8.65 11.38
CA SER A 63 3.42 7.97 12.51
C SER A 63 3.59 6.46 12.30
N LEU A 64 3.31 5.91 11.11
CA LEU A 64 3.38 4.47 10.83
C LEU A 64 4.79 3.89 11.02
N CYS A 65 5.83 4.67 10.70
CA CYS A 65 7.22 4.25 10.90
C CYS A 65 7.59 4.01 12.38
N LEU A 66 6.76 4.50 13.32
CA LEU A 66 6.90 4.28 14.75
C LEU A 66 5.98 3.18 15.29
N GLN A 67 4.90 2.89 14.56
CA GLN A 67 3.89 1.90 14.95
C GLN A 67 4.21 0.51 14.41
N PHE A 68 4.72 0.42 13.18
CA PHE A 68 4.91 -0.84 12.46
C PHE A 68 6.37 -1.02 12.01
N PRO A 69 6.85 -2.26 11.90
CA PRO A 69 8.16 -2.52 11.33
C PRO A 69 8.20 -2.12 9.84
N ALA A 70 9.39 -1.73 9.36
CA ALA A 70 9.59 -1.29 7.97
C ALA A 70 9.10 -2.32 6.93
N ARG A 71 9.13 -3.62 7.28
CA ARG A 71 8.56 -4.71 6.47
C ARG A 71 7.05 -4.57 6.29
N THR A 72 6.31 -4.32 7.37
CA THR A 72 4.85 -4.15 7.33
C THR A 72 4.48 -2.89 6.55
N VAL A 73 5.15 -1.77 6.82
CA VAL A 73 4.92 -0.52 6.06
C VAL A 73 5.19 -0.73 4.57
N GLY A 74 6.29 -1.40 4.20
CA GLY A 74 6.61 -1.73 2.81
C GLY A 74 5.54 -2.62 2.15
N ALA A 75 5.05 -3.63 2.87
CA ALA A 75 3.96 -4.50 2.39
C ALA A 75 2.66 -3.72 2.17
N THR A 76 2.29 -2.84 3.10
CA THR A 76 1.13 -1.94 2.98
C THR A 76 1.23 -1.07 1.74
N CYS A 77 2.40 -0.47 1.47
CA CYS A 77 2.59 0.34 0.27
C CYS A 77 2.42 -0.47 -1.02
N VAL A 78 2.89 -1.73 -1.05
CA VAL A 78 2.72 -2.63 -2.20
C VAL A 78 1.25 -3.05 -2.36
N TYR A 79 0.55 -3.34 -1.28
CA TYR A 79 -0.89 -3.63 -1.30
C TYR A 79 -1.70 -2.47 -1.88
N LEU A 80 -1.50 -1.26 -1.35
CA LEU A 80 -2.19 -0.05 -1.83
C LEU A 80 -1.87 0.24 -3.29
N ALA A 81 -0.61 0.07 -3.70
CA ALA A 81 -0.19 0.20 -5.09
C ALA A 81 -0.89 -0.83 -5.99
N GLY A 82 -0.95 -2.09 -5.55
CA GLY A 82 -1.67 -3.15 -6.25
C GLY A 82 -3.14 -2.80 -6.47
N ARG A 83 -3.83 -2.33 -5.42
CA ARG A 83 -5.23 -1.89 -5.51
C ARG A 83 -5.40 -0.67 -6.42
N SER A 84 -4.51 0.31 -6.35
CA SER A 84 -4.52 1.50 -7.20
C SER A 84 -4.30 1.18 -8.69
N CYS A 85 -3.52 0.15 -8.98
CA CYS A 85 -3.23 -0.33 -10.33
C CYS A 85 -4.29 -1.34 -10.84
N GLY A 86 -5.32 -1.66 -10.04
CA GLY A 86 -6.34 -2.65 -10.41
C GLY A 86 -5.82 -4.09 -10.42
N ILE A 87 -4.79 -4.39 -9.64
CA ILE A 87 -4.20 -5.72 -9.55
C ILE A 87 -5.02 -6.58 -8.59
N HIS A 88 -5.34 -7.79 -9.05
CA HIS A 88 -6.00 -8.82 -8.27
C HIS A 88 -5.09 -10.05 -8.18
N LEU A 89 -5.11 -10.70 -7.03
CA LEU A 89 -4.36 -11.94 -6.83
C LEU A 89 -5.09 -13.09 -7.53
N THR A 90 -4.35 -13.90 -8.27
CA THR A 90 -4.87 -15.12 -8.89
C THR A 90 -4.72 -16.30 -7.92
N GLY A 91 -5.68 -17.22 -7.95
CA GLY A 91 -5.61 -18.44 -7.13
C GLY A 91 -6.19 -18.34 -5.72
N GLY A 92 -7.01 -17.31 -5.44
CA GLY A 92 -7.76 -17.21 -4.17
C GLY A 92 -6.90 -16.95 -2.94
N VAL A 93 -5.62 -16.59 -3.12
CA VAL A 93 -4.71 -16.24 -2.04
C VAL A 93 -4.96 -14.83 -1.53
N MET A 94 -4.85 -14.62 -0.22
CA MET A 94 -5.02 -13.29 0.38
C MET A 94 -3.73 -12.46 0.28
N TRP A 95 -3.88 -11.14 0.24
CA TRP A 95 -2.73 -10.22 0.20
C TRP A 95 -1.85 -10.34 1.43
N ALA A 96 -2.43 -10.54 2.61
CA ALA A 96 -1.72 -10.77 3.86
C ALA A 96 -0.74 -11.95 3.75
N ASP A 97 -1.22 -13.09 3.24
CA ASP A 97 -0.41 -14.31 3.07
C ASP A 97 0.72 -14.12 2.06
N VAL A 98 0.41 -13.49 0.92
CA VAL A 98 1.38 -13.28 -0.16
C VAL A 98 2.50 -12.33 0.28
N LEU A 99 2.14 -11.29 1.04
CA LEU A 99 3.08 -10.30 1.55
C LEU A 99 3.78 -10.75 2.84
N GLY A 100 3.28 -11.80 3.49
CA GLY A 100 3.81 -12.34 4.75
C GLY A 100 3.66 -11.37 5.91
N VAL A 101 2.50 -10.70 5.99
CA VAL A 101 2.16 -9.74 7.05
C VAL A 101 0.81 -10.08 7.64
N ASP A 102 0.60 -9.72 8.90
CA ASP A 102 -0.67 -9.91 9.55
C ASP A 102 -1.77 -9.06 8.91
N ALA A 103 -2.96 -9.65 8.76
CA ALA A 103 -4.09 -8.99 8.10
C ALA A 103 -4.59 -7.76 8.89
N CYS A 104 -4.54 -7.79 10.22
CA CYS A 104 -4.92 -6.65 11.05
C CYS A 104 -3.91 -5.51 10.91
N ASP A 105 -2.61 -5.80 11.00
CA ASP A 105 -1.56 -4.79 10.80
C ASP A 105 -1.61 -4.18 9.40
N LEU A 106 -1.80 -5.01 8.38
CA LEU A 106 -1.96 -4.56 6.99
C LEU A 106 -3.16 -3.63 6.85
N THR A 107 -4.28 -3.98 7.48
CA THR A 107 -5.52 -3.19 7.46
C THR A 107 -5.35 -1.85 8.16
N SER A 108 -4.86 -1.87 9.41
CA SER A 108 -4.65 -0.65 10.21
C SER A 108 -3.65 0.31 9.56
N ALA A 109 -2.55 -0.20 9.01
CA ALA A 109 -1.59 0.62 8.29
C ALA A 109 -2.17 1.17 6.98
N SER A 110 -2.94 0.36 6.24
CA SER A 110 -3.57 0.78 4.98
C SER A 110 -4.56 1.94 5.20
N MET A 111 -5.40 1.85 6.23
CA MET A 111 -6.37 2.91 6.54
C MET A 111 -5.67 4.24 6.85
N GLN A 112 -4.63 4.23 7.68
CA GLN A 112 -3.88 5.43 8.04
C GLN A 112 -3.25 6.13 6.82
N ILE A 113 -2.69 5.37 5.88
CA ILE A 113 -2.13 5.93 4.63
C ILE A 113 -3.25 6.51 3.76
N VAL A 114 -4.36 5.78 3.58
CA VAL A 114 -5.46 6.20 2.72
C VAL A 114 -6.15 7.46 3.26
N GLU A 115 -6.36 7.56 4.58
CA GLU A 115 -6.92 8.75 5.22
C GLU A 115 -6.04 9.98 5.00
N LEU A 116 -4.73 9.86 5.23
CA LEU A 116 -3.79 10.97 4.99
C LEU A 116 -3.80 11.43 3.52
N ILE A 117 -3.88 10.49 2.58
CA ILE A 117 -3.92 10.82 1.15
C ILE A 117 -5.27 11.47 0.77
N ALA A 118 -6.38 11.01 1.36
CA ALA A 118 -7.70 11.60 1.15
C ALA A 118 -7.74 13.07 1.63
N ASP A 119 -7.22 13.34 2.82
CA ASP A 119 -7.11 14.69 3.38
C ASP A 119 -6.25 15.61 2.51
N LYS A 120 -5.19 15.08 1.88
CA LYS A 120 -4.26 15.84 1.05
C LYS A 120 -4.77 16.13 -0.37
N LYS A 121 -5.59 15.26 -0.97
CA LYS A 121 -6.01 15.38 -2.39
C LYS A 121 -7.48 15.74 -2.61
N GLY A 122 -8.27 15.90 -1.55
CA GLY A 122 -9.50 16.71 -1.58
C GLY A 122 -10.78 16.12 -2.20
N CYS A 123 -10.75 15.11 -3.09
CA CYS A 123 -12.01 14.49 -3.59
C CYS A 123 -11.89 13.23 -4.47
N ASP A 124 -10.84 13.04 -5.27
CA ASP A 124 -10.82 11.97 -6.30
C ASP A 124 -10.44 10.56 -5.79
N ILE A 125 -10.14 10.42 -4.50
CA ILE A 125 -9.71 9.14 -3.89
C ILE A 125 -10.88 8.30 -3.40
N ASP A 126 -12.09 8.86 -3.27
CA ASP A 126 -13.21 8.20 -2.61
C ASP A 126 -13.57 6.84 -3.23
N GLY A 127 -13.50 6.70 -4.56
CA GLY A 127 -13.76 5.42 -5.22
C GLY A 127 -12.70 4.34 -4.92
N MET A 128 -11.42 4.71 -4.92
CA MET A 128 -10.32 3.80 -4.60
C MET A 128 -10.30 3.46 -3.11
N SER A 129 -10.47 4.47 -2.25
CA SER A 129 -10.54 4.32 -0.79
C SER A 129 -11.71 3.44 -0.38
N THR A 130 -12.88 3.60 -0.99
CA THR A 130 -14.06 2.76 -0.72
C THR A 130 -13.82 1.30 -1.13
N ALA A 131 -13.23 1.05 -2.30
CA ALA A 131 -12.91 -0.31 -2.76
C ALA A 131 -11.80 -0.98 -1.94
N ILE A 132 -10.84 -0.20 -1.42
CA ILE A 132 -9.81 -0.68 -0.49
C ILE A 132 -10.45 -0.96 0.87
N LYS A 133 -11.24 -0.04 1.42
CA LYS A 133 -11.94 -0.22 2.70
C LYS A 133 -12.84 -1.46 2.69
N ALA A 134 -13.62 -1.68 1.63
CA ALA A 134 -14.44 -2.87 1.50
C ALA A 134 -13.60 -4.18 1.47
N ASP A 135 -12.46 -4.17 0.80
CA ASP A 135 -11.52 -5.31 0.75
C ASP A 135 -10.89 -5.57 2.13
N LEU A 136 -10.54 -4.51 2.86
CA LEU A 136 -10.01 -4.59 4.22
C LEU A 136 -11.06 -5.11 5.23
N GLU A 137 -12.32 -4.69 5.11
CA GLU A 137 -13.40 -5.23 5.95
C GLU A 137 -13.64 -6.72 5.66
N ASN A 138 -13.59 -7.17 4.39
CA ASN A 138 -13.63 -8.59 4.05
C ASN A 138 -12.45 -9.38 4.65
N MET A 139 -11.25 -8.80 4.69
CA MET A 139 -10.08 -9.41 5.35
C MET A 139 -10.28 -9.52 6.87
N LYS A 140 -10.94 -8.53 7.48
CA LYS A 140 -11.23 -8.51 8.92
C LYS A 140 -12.33 -9.49 9.31
N GLU A 141 -13.38 -9.63 8.51
CA GLU A 141 -14.47 -10.58 8.74
C GLU A 141 -14.02 -12.04 8.62
N SER A 142 -13.09 -12.33 7.71
CA SER A 142 -12.49 -13.67 7.56
C SER A 142 -11.67 -14.11 8.79
N ASN A 143 -11.22 -13.15 9.61
CA ASN A 143 -10.38 -13.40 10.78
C ASN A 143 -11.17 -13.53 12.11
N ASN A 144 -12.50 -13.34 12.10
CA ASN A 144 -13.34 -13.33 13.31
C ASN A 144 -13.58 -14.73 13.93
N GLY A 145 -12.80 -15.74 13.55
CA GLY A 145 -12.90 -17.13 14.02
C GLY A 145 -11.92 -17.53 15.13
N ASP A 146 -10.92 -16.71 15.45
CA ASP A 146 -9.97 -17.00 16.53
C ASP A 146 -9.47 -15.71 17.20
N GLY A 147 -9.15 -15.83 18.48
CA GLY A 147 -9.04 -14.75 19.45
C GLY A 147 -7.95 -13.71 19.19
N THR A 148 -8.30 -12.49 19.57
CA THR A 148 -7.39 -11.47 20.13
C THR A 148 -6.32 -10.95 19.16
N CYS A 149 -6.68 -9.94 18.36
CA CYS A 149 -5.68 -9.01 17.83
C CYS A 149 -5.05 -8.26 19.03
N GLY A 150 -3.86 -8.72 19.42
CA GLY A 150 -3.12 -8.24 20.57
C GLY A 150 -2.91 -6.73 20.49
N GLY A 151 -3.64 -6.00 21.31
CA GLY A 151 -3.52 -4.56 21.45
C GLY A 151 -2.09 -4.14 21.79
N LYS A 152 -1.46 -3.41 20.88
CA LYS A 152 -0.47 -2.38 21.20
C LYS A 152 -0.24 -1.45 20.03
N HIS A 153 -1.28 -0.71 19.65
CA HIS A 153 -1.10 0.57 18.99
C HIS A 153 -1.76 1.63 19.88
N GLY A 154 -0.91 2.29 20.68
CA GLY A 154 -1.32 3.42 21.50
C GLY A 154 -1.93 4.48 20.60
N VAL A 155 -3.22 4.73 20.81
CA VAL A 155 -3.93 5.88 20.25
C VAL A 155 -3.22 7.13 20.77
N ILE A 156 -2.34 7.71 19.97
CA ILE A 156 -1.91 9.09 20.20
C ILE A 156 -2.91 9.98 19.48
N THR A 157 -3.78 10.54 20.30
CA THR A 157 -4.76 11.55 19.97
C THR A 157 -4.08 12.80 19.39
N SER A 158 -4.66 13.35 18.34
CA SER A 158 -4.61 14.74 17.85
C SER A 158 -3.46 15.65 18.32
N GLY A 159 -2.74 16.22 17.34
CA GLY A 159 -2.25 17.59 17.47
C GLY A 159 -0.89 17.86 16.83
N ALA A 160 -0.91 18.29 15.57
CA ALA A 160 -0.17 19.46 15.07
C ALA A 160 -0.18 19.45 13.55
N PHE A 161 -1.08 20.25 12.98
CA PHE A 161 -1.01 20.74 11.61
C PHE A 161 0.34 21.46 11.43
N ILE A 162 1.26 20.87 10.68
CA ILE A 162 2.50 21.54 10.26
C ILE A 162 2.16 22.36 9.01
N PRO A 163 2.20 23.71 9.05
CA PRO A 163 1.92 24.51 7.87
C PRO A 163 3.04 24.35 6.83
N GLU A 164 2.64 23.98 5.61
CA GLU A 164 3.46 23.88 4.40
C GLU A 164 4.31 25.14 4.19
N ALA A 165 5.64 25.00 4.28
CA ALA A 165 6.57 26.07 3.96
C ALA A 165 6.51 26.36 2.45
N LYS A 166 6.10 27.59 2.09
CA LYS A 166 6.12 28.12 0.72
C LYS A 166 7.50 27.95 0.09
N ARG A 167 7.61 27.11 -0.94
CA ARG A 167 8.76 27.12 -1.86
C ARG A 167 8.83 28.47 -2.59
N PRO A 168 9.97 29.19 -2.58
CA PRO A 168 10.13 30.40 -3.36
C PRO A 168 10.22 30.05 -4.86
N ARG A 169 9.35 30.67 -5.66
CA ARG A 169 9.53 30.73 -7.12
C ARG A 169 10.67 31.69 -7.41
N HIS A 170 11.78 31.18 -7.96
CA HIS A 170 12.76 32.03 -8.62
C HIS A 170 12.15 32.57 -9.92
N GLN A 171 12.11 33.90 -10.03
CA GLN A 171 12.12 34.62 -11.31
C GLN A 171 13.56 34.75 -11.78
#